data_AF-A0A226H3N1-F1
#
_entry.id   AF-A0A226H3N1-F1
#
_cell.length_a   1.000
_cell.length_b   1.000
_cell.length_c   1.000
_cell.angle_alpha   90.00
_cell.angle_beta   90.00
_cell.angle_gamma   90.00
#
_symmetry.space_group_name_H-M   'P 1'
#
loop_
_entity.id
_entity.type
_entity.pdbx_description
1 polymer ?
#
loop_
_entity_poly.entity_id
_entity_poly.type
_entity_poly.pdbx_seq_one_letter_code
_entity_poly.pdbx_strand_id
1 'polypeptide(L)'
;MKVSDNVGLEIVTKIINENVNVKMIKCFLEKKKIKTIKPPYDTNILSYKEHTHFHILVLTDDYTTLDAAAISALIQTKTQGRYSATILMY
;
A
#
# COMPACT_ATOMS: atom_id res chain seq x y z
N MET A 1 -10.52 19.33 -1.81
CA MET A 1 -9.68 18.82 -0.71
C MET A 1 -9.62 17.31 -0.84
N LYS A 2 -8.49 16.73 -1.28
CA LYS A 2 -8.40 15.27 -1.48
C LYS A 2 -8.47 14.62 -0.10
N VAL A 3 -9.57 13.94 0.19
CA VAL A 3 -9.70 13.06 1.36
C VAL A 3 -8.71 11.92 1.11
N SER A 4 -7.58 11.96 1.80
CA SER A 4 -6.62 10.84 1.84
C SER A 4 -7.36 9.59 2.29
N ASP A 5 -7.00 8.44 1.73
CA ASP A 5 -7.52 7.15 2.20
C ASP A 5 -6.89 6.81 3.55
N ASN A 6 -7.37 7.48 4.61
CA ASN A 6 -6.85 7.33 5.96
C ASN A 6 -6.96 5.88 6.45
N VAL A 7 -8.03 5.17 6.08
CA VAL A 7 -8.21 3.75 6.41
C VAL A 7 -7.16 2.90 5.70
N GLY A 8 -6.95 3.12 4.40
CA GLY A 8 -5.90 2.44 3.64
C GLY A 8 -4.51 2.71 4.20
N LEU A 9 -4.23 3.96 4.59
CA LEU A 9 -2.96 4.35 5.18
C LEU A 9 -2.76 3.72 6.56
N GLU A 10 -3.79 3.64 7.40
CA GLU A 10 -3.73 2.95 8.70
C GLU A 10 -3.43 1.45 8.53
N ILE A 11 -4.10 0.78 7.59
CA ILE A 11 -3.85 -0.63 7.28
C ILE A 11 -2.39 -0.83 6.86
N VAL A 12 -1.91 0.00 5.92
CA VAL A 12 -0.52 -0.09 5.44
C VAL A 12 0.46 0.18 6.58
N THR A 13 0.22 1.20 7.40
CA THR A 13 1.07 1.56 8.55
C THR A 13 1.13 0.43 9.58
N LYS A 14 -0.01 -0.22 9.87
CA LYS A 14 -0.07 -1.38 10.76
C LYS A 14 0.77 -2.53 10.22
N ILE A 15 0.66 -2.82 8.93
CA ILE A 15 1.45 -3.87 8.28
C ILE A 15 2.96 -3.58 8.43
N ILE A 16 3.40 -2.34 8.24
CA ILE A 16 4.82 -1.97 8.40
C ILE A 16 5.26 -2.18 9.86
N ASN A 17 4.50 -1.66 10.84
CA ASN A 17 4.83 -1.78 12.26
C ASN A 17 4.83 -3.23 12.79
N GLU A 18 4.05 -4.13 12.18
CA GLU A 18 4.08 -5.56 12.53
C GLU A 18 5.36 -6.28 12.08
N ASN A 19 6.09 -5.73 11.11
CA ASN A 19 7.21 -6.43 10.46
C ASN A 19 8.56 -5.75 10.65
N VAL A 20 8.59 -4.46 10.99
CA VAL A 20 9.83 -3.70 11.25
C VAL A 20 9.66 -2.82 12.48
N ASN A 21 10.72 -2.66 13.25
CA ASN A 21 10.75 -1.72 14.36
C ASN A 21 10.90 -0.28 13.86
N VAL A 22 9.78 0.39 13.68
CA VAL A 22 9.74 1.72 13.06
C VAL A 22 9.75 2.84 14.10
N LYS A 23 10.63 3.83 13.91
CA LYS A 23 10.61 5.10 14.64
C LYS A 23 9.56 6.06 14.10
N MET A 24 9.43 6.14 12.78
CA MET A 24 8.50 7.05 12.13
C MET A 24 8.04 6.52 10.77
N ILE A 25 6.75 6.68 10.48
CA ILE A 25 6.16 6.43 9.16
C ILE A 25 5.60 7.75 8.64
N LYS A 26 6.00 8.16 7.44
CA LYS A 26 5.47 9.36 6.79
C LYS A 26 5.04 9.05 5.36
N CYS A 27 3.76 9.28 5.06
CA CYS A 27 3.24 9.22 3.70
C CYS A 27 3.32 10.59 3.03
N PHE A 28 3.96 10.68 1.86
CA PHE A 28 4.11 11.95 1.12
C PHE A 28 3.17 12.04 -0.07
N LEU A 29 2.75 10.90 -0.61
CA LEU A 29 1.93 10.88 -1.80
C LEU A 29 1.02 9.67 -1.81
N GLU A 30 -0.22 9.92 -2.24
CA GLU A 30 -1.23 8.90 -2.46
C GLU A 30 -1.73 9.01 -3.91
N LYS A 31 -1.80 7.87 -4.60
CA LYS A 31 -2.34 7.75 -5.96
C LYS A 31 -3.45 6.71 -5.97
N LYS A 32 -4.69 7.17 -6.13
CA LYS A 32 -5.84 6.28 -6.38
C LYS A 32 -5.98 6.02 -7.87
N LYS A 33 -6.19 4.75 -8.24
CA LYS A 33 -6.57 4.31 -9.58
C LYS A 33 -7.79 3.42 -9.45
N ILE A 34 -8.89 3.86 -10.04
CA ILE A 34 -10.05 3.00 -10.26
C ILE A 34 -9.85 2.35 -11.63
N LYS A 35 -9.61 1.04 -11.64
CA LYS A 35 -9.56 0.29 -12.89
C LYS A 35 -10.92 -0.37 -13.11
N THR A 36 -11.53 -0.05 -14.23
CA THR A 36 -12.67 -0.79 -14.76
C THR A 36 -12.12 -2.05 -15.42
N ILE A 37 -12.33 -3.20 -14.79
CA ILE A 37 -11.94 -4.48 -15.38
C ILE A 37 -13.15 -4.96 -16.17
N LYS A 38 -13.05 -4.90 -17.51
CA LYS A 38 -13.97 -5.62 -18.38
C LYS A 38 -13.54 -7.09 -18.39
N PRO A 39 -14.39 -8.04 -17.95
CA PRO A 39 -14.07 -9.44 -18.11
C PRO A 39 -13.89 -9.78 -19.61
N PRO A 40 -13.00 -10.71 -19.96
CA PRO A 40 -12.78 -11.14 -21.35
C PRO A 40 -14.00 -11.86 -21.96
N TYR A 41 -15.02 -12.18 -21.15
CA TYR A 41 -16.26 -12.80 -21.58
C TYR A 41 -17.43 -11.86 -21.29
N ASP A 42 -18.38 -11.84 -22.24
CA ASP A 42 -19.50 -10.93 -22.40
C ASP A 42 -20.55 -11.07 -21.27
N THR A 43 -20.13 -10.75 -20.06
CA THR A 43 -21.01 -10.53 -18.91
C THR A 43 -20.91 -9.06 -18.59
N ASN A 44 -22.04 -8.35 -18.68
CA ASN A 44 -22.20 -6.91 -18.43
C ASN A 44 -21.84 -6.46 -16.99
N ILE A 45 -21.03 -7.23 -16.26
CA ILE A 45 -20.58 -6.97 -14.91
C ILE A 45 -19.25 -6.22 -15.01
N LEU A 46 -19.32 -4.89 -14.97
CA LEU A 46 -18.17 -4.04 -14.73
C LEU A 46 -17.70 -4.29 -13.29
N SER A 47 -16.57 -4.98 -13.10
CA SER A 47 -15.95 -5.04 -11.77
C SER A 47 -15.04 -3.82 -11.59
N TYR A 48 -15.28 -3.06 -10.53
CA TYR A 48 -14.46 -1.92 -10.15
C TYR A 48 -13.46 -2.39 -9.09
N LYS A 49 -12.18 -2.38 -9.44
CA LYS A 49 -11.11 -2.57 -8.44
C LYS A 49 -10.49 -1.21 -8.16
N GLU A 50 -10.86 -0.63 -7.03
CA GLU A 50 -10.16 0.54 -6.50
C GLU A 50 -8.80 0.10 -5.97
N HIS A 51 -7.76 0.77 -6.45
CA HIS A 51 -6.39 0.54 -6.03
C HIS A 51 -5.78 1.84 -5.54
N THR A 52 -5.24 1.84 -4.34
CA THR A 52 -4.52 3.01 -3.78
C THR A 52 -3.04 2.67 -3.61
N HIS A 53 -2.18 3.49 -4.19
CA HIS A 53 -0.73 3.39 -4.06
C HIS A 53 -0.19 4.51 -3.18
N PHE A 54 0.60 4.15 -2.16
CA PHE A 54 1.20 5.08 -1.20
C PHE A 54 2.72 5.20 -1.40
N HIS A 55 3.25 6.41 -1.24
CA HIS A 55 4.69 6.65 -1.17
C HIS A 55 5.07 7.00 0.27
N ILE A 56 5.86 6.14 0.90
CA ILE A 56 6.08 6.13 2.34
C ILE A 56 7.58 6.19 2.66
N LEU A 57 7.97 7.06 3.59
CA LEU A 57 9.26 7.00 4.29
C LEU A 57 9.06 6.27 5.60
N VAL A 58 9.92 5.29 5.84
CA VAL A 58 10.01 4.54 7.08
C VAL A 58 11.36 4.85 7.69
N LEU A 59 11.38 5.45 8.88
CA LEU A 59 12.58 5.60 9.69
C LEU A 59 12.72 4.40 10.62
N THR A 60 13.78 3.62 10.47
CA THR A 60 14.00 2.38 11.22
C THR A 60 15.45 2.27 11.66
N ASP A 61 15.69 1.70 12.85
CA ASP A 61 17.05 1.27 13.24
C ASP A 61 17.35 -0.16 12.79
N ASP A 62 16.33 -0.84 12.25
CA ASP A 62 16.34 -2.25 11.90
C ASP A 62 16.41 -2.38 10.36
N TYR A 63 17.64 -2.36 9.84
CA TYR A 63 17.93 -2.49 8.41
C TYR A 63 18.19 -3.94 7.97
N THR A 64 18.17 -4.90 8.90
CA THR A 64 18.66 -6.26 8.65
C THR A 64 17.54 -7.31 8.57
N THR A 65 16.33 -7.01 9.04
CA THR A 65 15.23 -7.98 9.16
C THR A 65 14.35 -8.09 7.92
N LEU A 66 13.91 -6.98 7.33
CA LEU A 66 13.09 -6.97 6.11
C LEU A 66 13.39 -5.73 5.26
N ASP A 67 13.71 -5.93 3.98
CA ASP A 67 13.95 -4.82 3.07
C ASP A 67 12.64 -4.16 2.59
N ALA A 68 12.77 -2.96 2.01
CA ALA A 68 11.64 -2.18 1.52
C ALA A 68 10.80 -2.91 0.46
N ALA A 69 11.41 -3.79 -0.33
CA ALA A 69 10.73 -4.55 -1.36
C ALA A 69 9.86 -5.66 -0.74
N ALA A 70 10.37 -6.36 0.27
CA ALA A 70 9.65 -7.38 1.02
C ALA A 70 8.42 -6.80 1.71
N ILE A 71 8.54 -5.64 2.38
CA ILE A 71 7.38 -4.98 2.98
C ILE A 71 6.36 -4.54 1.92
N SER A 72 6.84 -3.99 0.79
CA SER A 72 5.96 -3.57 -0.30
C SER A 72 5.17 -4.75 -0.88
N ALA A 73 5.81 -5.91 -1.04
CA ALA A 73 5.16 -7.15 -1.46
C ALA A 73 4.16 -7.65 -0.40
N LEU A 74 4.52 -7.58 0.88
CA LEU A 74 3.68 -8.01 1.99
C LEU A 74 2.40 -7.17 2.09
N ILE A 75 2.49 -5.86 1.89
CA ILE A 75 1.33 -4.95 1.79
C ILE A 75 0.41 -5.40 0.65
N GLN A 76 0.95 -5.65 -0.54
CA GLN A 76 0.13 -6.08 -1.68
C GLN A 76 -0.56 -7.42 -1.40
N THR A 77 0.16 -8.38 -0.84
CA THR A 77 -0.38 -9.71 -0.53
C THR A 77 -1.46 -9.65 0.56
N LYS A 78 -1.18 -9.02 1.70
CA LYS A 78 -2.14 -8.91 2.81
C LYS A 78 -3.41 -8.13 2.43
N THR A 79 -3.31 -7.22 1.47
CA THR A 79 -4.45 -6.37 1.03
C THR A 79 -5.07 -6.86 -0.29
N GLN A 80 -4.68 -8.04 -0.78
CA GLN A 80 -5.19 -8.63 -2.03
C GLN A 80 -5.06 -7.68 -3.25
N GLY A 81 -4.00 -6.86 -3.24
CA GLY A 81 -3.69 -5.86 -4.26
C GLY A 81 -4.57 -4.60 -4.22
N ARG A 82 -5.41 -4.42 -3.19
CA ARG A 82 -6.15 -3.17 -2.97
C ARG A 82 -5.20 -2.02 -2.63
N TYR A 83 -4.14 -2.30 -1.90
CA TYR A 83 -3.11 -1.33 -1.54
C TYR A 83 -1.74 -1.77 -2.04
N SER A 84 -0.93 -0.78 -2.40
CA SER A 84 0.51 -0.98 -2.65
C SER A 84 1.29 0.20 -2.12
N ALA A 85 2.58 0.01 -1.88
CA ALA A 85 3.45 1.07 -1.43
C ALA A 85 4.79 1.06 -2.15
N THR A 86 5.36 2.25 -2.36
CA THR A 86 6.79 2.43 -2.55
C THR A 86 7.37 2.93 -1.24
N ILE A 87 8.32 2.18 -0.68
CA ILE A 87 8.90 2.44 0.62
C ILE A 87 10.35 2.90 0.44
N LEU A 88 10.66 4.05 1.03
CA LEU A 88 12.02 4.49 1.28
C LEU A 88 12.33 4.21 2.75
N MET A 89 13.35 3.40 3.01
CA MET A 89 13.84 3.14 4.37
C MET A 89 15.06 3.99 4.64
N TYR A 90 15.06 4.67 5.78
CA TYR A 90 16.17 5.45 6.29
C TYR A 90 16.31 5.22 7.78
#